data_AF-A0A8J2T3B6-F1
#
_entry.id   AF-A0A8J2T3B6-F1
#
_cell.length_a   1.000
_cell.length_b   1.000
_cell.length_c   1.000
_cell.angle_alpha   90.00
_cell.angle_beta   90.00
_cell.angle_gamma   90.00
#
_symmetry.space_group_name_H-M   'P 1'
#
loop_
_entity.id
_entity.type
_entity.pdbx_description
1 polymer ?
#
loop_
_entity_poly.entity_id
_entity_poly.type
_entity_poly.pdbx_seq_one_letter_code
_entity_poly.pdbx_strand_id
1 'polypeptide(L)'
;MSHKLTVLPHLIKHTPKGLIPKHGSIKVFAFDLDHTIIQPCNGLRFSRTAYDWQFMEYGDATTLENLIQIVKNDPTAHVVIFSNQGGVIALPPDSKSCTKYVAKIDLILKAISLTYQGEELLQKLWIYASPKAPARTKNCAMFEQMRKPCIGMMEQFQQDIAAPIDLQYYCGDAAGRPTDFSDSDLLFAQNLHTQFRLPEDVFIT
;
A
#
# COMPACT_ATOMS: atom_id res chain seq x y z
N MET A 1 -8.99 -9.66 -13.71
CA MET A 1 -8.52 -8.96 -12.49
C MET A 1 -7.58 -9.89 -11.73
N SER A 2 -6.31 -9.48 -11.58
CA SER A 2 -5.26 -10.23 -10.87
C SER A 2 -5.55 -10.34 -9.37
N HIS A 3 -6.27 -9.38 -8.80
CA HIS A 3 -6.59 -9.30 -7.37
C HIS A 3 -8.08 -9.53 -7.10
N LYS A 4 -8.40 -9.94 -5.86
CA LYS A 4 -9.74 -9.91 -5.30
C LYS A 4 -9.94 -8.57 -4.58
N LEU A 5 -10.93 -7.80 -5.01
CA LEU A 5 -11.35 -6.56 -4.37
C LEU A 5 -12.33 -6.86 -3.22
N THR A 6 -12.15 -6.21 -2.08
CA THR A 6 -13.13 -6.15 -0.99
C THR A 6 -13.25 -4.71 -0.50
N VAL A 7 -14.47 -4.18 -0.46
CA VAL A 7 -14.78 -2.81 -0.03
C VAL A 7 -15.59 -2.88 1.25
N LEU A 8 -14.98 -2.49 2.37
CA LEU A 8 -15.60 -2.31 3.68
C LEU A 8 -15.64 -0.81 4.01
N PRO A 9 -16.54 -0.36 4.91
CA PRO A 9 -16.61 1.05 5.30
C PRO A 9 -15.27 1.65 5.71
N HIS A 10 -14.49 0.93 6.52
CA HIS A 10 -13.24 1.38 7.13
C HIS A 10 -11.99 0.80 6.46
N LEU A 11 -12.15 0.01 5.40
CA LEU A 11 -11.03 -0.66 4.73
C LEU A 11 -11.37 -1.05 3.29
N ILE A 12 -10.51 -0.70 2.35
CA ILE A 12 -10.54 -1.23 0.98
C ILE A 12 -9.30 -2.10 0.81
N LYS A 13 -9.47 -3.35 0.37
CA LYS A 13 -8.35 -4.26 0.12
C LYS A 13 -8.38 -4.90 -1.26
N HIS A 14 -7.21 -4.98 -1.88
CA HIS A 14 -6.93 -5.75 -3.07
C HIS A 14 -5.94 -6.85 -2.67
N THR A 15 -6.41 -8.08 -2.60
CA THR A 15 -5.59 -9.23 -2.20
C THR A 15 -5.21 -10.05 -3.43
N PRO A 16 -3.98 -10.54 -3.54
CA PRO A 16 -3.56 -11.34 -4.67
C PRO A 16 -4.34 -12.67 -4.68
N LYS A 17 -4.50 -13.25 -5.87
CA LYS A 17 -5.05 -14.62 -6.03
C LYS A 17 -3.97 -15.70 -5.98
N GLY A 18 -2.71 -15.28 -5.80
CA GLY A 18 -1.56 -16.17 -5.71
C GLY A 18 -1.64 -17.13 -4.53
N LEU A 19 -0.79 -18.15 -4.55
CA LEU A 19 -0.70 -19.13 -3.48
C LEU A 19 -0.10 -18.47 -2.23
N ILE A 20 -0.83 -18.58 -1.12
CA ILE A 20 -0.30 -18.24 0.20
C ILE A 20 0.56 -19.42 0.69
N PRO A 21 1.82 -19.19 1.09
CA PRO A 21 2.66 -20.25 1.65
C PRO A 21 2.00 -20.90 2.86
N LYS A 22 1.83 -22.23 2.83
CA LYS A 22 1.20 -22.99 3.92
C LYS A 22 2.16 -23.30 5.08
N HIS A 23 3.47 -23.13 4.85
CA HIS A 23 4.53 -23.49 5.78
C HIS A 23 5.66 -22.47 5.74
N GLY A 24 6.28 -22.22 6.89
CA GLY A 24 7.39 -21.28 7.02
C GLY A 24 6.94 -19.85 7.31
N SER A 25 7.88 -19.04 7.78
CA SER A 25 7.69 -17.59 7.89
C SER A 25 7.87 -16.95 6.53
N ILE A 26 7.01 -15.99 6.18
CA ILE A 26 7.17 -15.18 4.98
C ILE A 26 7.90 -13.89 5.32
N LYS A 27 8.75 -13.42 4.41
CA LYS A 27 9.36 -12.09 4.55
C LYS A 27 8.42 -11.04 4.00
N VAL A 28 8.12 -10.03 4.78
CA VAL A 28 7.20 -8.97 4.38
C VAL A 28 7.95 -7.66 4.27
N PHE A 29 7.81 -7.02 3.12
CA PHE A 29 8.31 -5.69 2.83
C PHE A 29 7.11 -4.76 2.69
N ALA A 30 6.97 -3.83 3.64
CA ALA A 30 5.78 -3.01 3.75
C ALA A 30 6.05 -1.57 3.31
N PHE A 31 5.10 -0.96 2.60
CA PHE A 31 5.26 0.36 1.98
C PHE A 31 4.02 1.24 2.20
N ASP A 32 4.18 2.56 2.20
CA ASP A 32 3.11 3.47 1.80
C ASP A 32 2.90 3.43 0.27
N LEU A 33 1.87 4.12 -0.25
CA LEU A 33 1.57 4.21 -1.67
C LEU A 33 1.96 5.57 -2.27
N ASP A 34 1.33 6.65 -1.78
CA ASP A 34 1.34 7.96 -2.42
C ASP A 34 2.58 8.74 -1.95
N HIS A 35 3.43 9.19 -2.88
CA HIS A 35 4.78 9.74 -2.66
C HIS A 35 5.82 8.76 -2.12
N THR A 36 5.49 7.46 -2.11
CA THR A 36 6.44 6.38 -1.80
C THR A 36 6.67 5.46 -3.00
N ILE A 37 5.59 4.85 -3.53
CA ILE A 37 5.65 3.99 -4.72
C ILE A 37 5.25 4.76 -5.98
N ILE A 38 4.25 5.62 -5.86
CA ILE A 38 3.71 6.41 -6.97
C ILE A 38 3.63 7.88 -6.59
N GLN A 39 3.60 8.75 -7.60
CA GLN A 39 3.34 10.17 -7.43
C GLN A 39 2.42 10.69 -8.54
N PRO A 40 1.68 11.81 -8.36
CA PRO A 40 0.91 12.42 -9.45
C PRO A 40 1.81 12.88 -10.60
N CYS A 41 1.35 12.69 -11.86
CA CYS A 41 2.15 13.01 -13.05
C CYS A 41 2.44 14.52 -13.18
N ASN A 42 1.59 15.36 -12.59
CA ASN A 42 1.63 16.82 -12.69
C ASN A 42 2.36 17.49 -11.53
N GLY A 43 3.07 16.73 -10.67
CA GLY A 43 3.77 17.26 -9.51
C GLY A 43 2.87 17.86 -8.43
N LEU A 44 1.55 17.66 -8.53
CA LEU A 44 0.63 18.03 -7.46
C LEU A 44 0.76 17.07 -6.29
N ARG A 45 0.29 17.51 -5.12
CA ARG A 45 0.28 16.68 -3.91
C ARG A 45 -0.67 15.49 -3.99
N PHE A 46 -1.80 15.59 -4.70
CA PHE A 46 -2.82 14.55 -4.73
C PHE A 46 -3.34 14.32 -6.15
N SER A 47 -3.52 13.04 -6.52
CA SER A 47 -4.06 12.62 -7.82
C SER A 47 -5.47 13.17 -8.08
N ARG A 48 -5.64 13.90 -9.18
CA ARG A 48 -6.94 14.48 -9.58
C ARG A 48 -7.85 13.50 -10.32
N THR A 49 -7.27 12.50 -10.99
CA THR A 49 -8.01 11.48 -11.74
C THR A 49 -7.50 10.08 -11.38
N ALA A 50 -8.16 9.03 -11.87
CA ALA A 50 -7.66 7.66 -11.72
C ALA A 50 -6.40 7.37 -12.56
N TYR A 51 -6.08 8.24 -13.53
CA TYR A 51 -4.92 8.14 -14.41
C TYR A 51 -3.76 9.04 -13.97
N ASP A 52 -3.97 9.90 -12.97
CA ASP A 52 -3.00 10.89 -12.52
C ASP A 52 -2.03 10.29 -11.50
N TRP A 53 -1.21 9.36 -11.97
CA TRP A 53 -0.16 8.70 -11.20
C TRP A 53 0.92 8.15 -12.14
N GLN A 54 2.14 8.09 -11.63
CA GLN A 54 3.27 7.41 -12.24
C GLN A 54 4.09 6.73 -11.13
N PHE A 55 4.79 5.65 -11.45
CA PHE A 55 5.80 5.09 -10.55
C PHE A 55 6.90 6.11 -10.33
N MET A 56 7.43 6.19 -9.11
CA MET A 56 8.53 7.09 -8.80
C MET A 56 9.84 6.54 -9.36
N GLU A 57 10.76 7.45 -9.65
CA GLU A 57 12.09 7.17 -10.19
C GLU A 57 13.14 7.67 -9.20
N TYR A 58 14.15 6.85 -8.95
CA TYR A 58 15.27 7.16 -8.07
C TYR A 58 16.56 6.84 -8.82
N GLY A 59 17.12 7.85 -9.49
CA GLY A 59 18.25 7.67 -10.39
C GLY A 59 17.84 6.87 -11.63
N ASP A 60 18.51 5.75 -11.86
CA ASP A 60 18.28 4.89 -13.03
C ASP A 60 17.21 3.79 -12.79
N ALA A 61 16.69 3.66 -11.57
CA ALA A 61 15.71 2.64 -11.21
C ALA A 61 14.33 3.23 -10.88
N THR A 62 13.30 2.50 -11.25
CA THR A 62 11.92 2.78 -10.83
C THR A 62 11.57 2.07 -9.53
N THR A 63 10.58 2.57 -8.79
CA THR A 63 10.02 1.86 -7.64
C THR A 63 9.45 0.50 -8.05
N LEU A 64 8.83 0.40 -9.24
CA LEU A 64 8.27 -0.85 -9.74
C LEU A 64 9.34 -1.93 -9.96
N GLU A 65 10.46 -1.59 -10.58
CA GLU A 65 11.57 -2.53 -10.79
C GLU A 65 12.11 -3.04 -9.46
N ASN A 66 12.28 -2.15 -8.47
CA ASN A 66 12.70 -2.54 -7.12
C ASN A 66 11.71 -3.51 -6.46
N LEU A 67 10.39 -3.22 -6.51
CA LEU A 67 9.38 -4.13 -5.97
C LEU A 67 9.41 -5.52 -6.65
N ILE A 68 9.65 -5.56 -7.97
CA ILE A 68 9.83 -6.81 -8.72
C ILE A 68 11.10 -7.54 -8.25
N GLN A 69 12.22 -6.84 -8.05
CA GLN A 69 13.45 -7.48 -7.57
C GLN A 69 13.30 -8.05 -6.15
N ILE A 70 12.55 -7.40 -5.25
CA ILE A 70 12.29 -7.90 -3.89
C ILE A 70 11.68 -9.30 -3.95
N VAL A 71 10.61 -9.49 -4.72
CA VAL A 71 9.88 -10.77 -4.78
C VAL A 71 10.61 -11.86 -5.58
N LYS A 72 11.55 -11.44 -6.46
CA LYS A 72 12.39 -12.33 -7.26
C LYS A 72 13.58 -12.87 -6.49
N ASN A 73 14.22 -12.01 -5.71
CA ASN A 73 15.41 -12.38 -4.94
C ASN A 73 15.10 -13.35 -3.81
N ASP A 74 13.86 -13.37 -3.33
CA ASP A 74 13.42 -14.30 -2.29
C ASP A 74 12.00 -14.84 -2.60
N PRO A 75 11.85 -16.16 -2.86
CA PRO A 75 10.56 -16.77 -3.10
C PRO A 75 9.54 -16.57 -1.98
N THR A 76 9.98 -16.34 -0.74
CA THR A 76 9.14 -16.10 0.44
C THR A 76 8.79 -14.62 0.64
N ALA A 77 9.38 -13.71 -0.15
CA ALA A 77 9.14 -12.28 -0.03
C ALA A 77 7.77 -11.87 -0.59
N HIS A 78 7.00 -11.18 0.23
CA HIS A 78 5.74 -10.54 -0.10
C HIS A 78 5.86 -9.03 0.06
N VAL A 79 5.16 -8.29 -0.80
CA VAL A 79 5.06 -6.83 -0.73
C VAL A 79 3.66 -6.48 -0.24
N VAL A 80 3.59 -5.61 0.77
CA VAL A 80 2.31 -5.07 1.26
C VAL A 80 2.32 -3.54 1.24
N ILE A 81 1.23 -2.95 0.77
CA ILE A 81 1.03 -1.52 0.72
C ILE A 81 -0.07 -1.13 1.71
N PHE A 82 0.23 -0.16 2.58
CA PHE A 82 -0.67 0.40 3.58
C PHE A 82 -0.86 1.90 3.34
N SER A 83 -2.06 2.32 2.92
CA SER A 83 -2.29 3.69 2.46
C SER A 83 -3.43 4.42 3.19
N ASN A 84 -3.17 5.64 3.64
CA ASN A 84 -4.13 6.50 4.31
C ASN A 84 -5.00 7.30 3.32
N GLN A 85 -6.15 6.78 2.90
CA GLN A 85 -7.01 7.40 1.88
C GLN A 85 -8.07 8.37 2.45
N GLY A 86 -7.60 9.51 2.99
CA GLY A 86 -8.44 10.53 3.63
C GLY A 86 -9.45 11.25 2.71
N GLY A 87 -9.31 11.11 1.39
CA GLY A 87 -10.26 11.65 0.39
C GLY A 87 -11.32 10.64 -0.08
N VAL A 88 -11.26 9.39 0.41
CA VAL A 88 -12.09 8.29 -0.08
C VAL A 88 -13.15 7.94 0.94
N ILE A 89 -14.43 7.95 0.53
CA ILE A 89 -15.54 7.41 1.32
C ILE A 89 -15.95 6.08 0.69
N ALA A 90 -15.73 4.97 1.39
CA ALA A 90 -15.97 3.63 0.85
C ALA A 90 -17.44 3.18 0.86
N LEU A 91 -18.32 3.87 1.60
CA LEU A 91 -19.76 3.60 1.61
C LEU A 91 -20.61 4.83 1.25
N PRO A 92 -21.52 4.70 0.27
CA PRO A 92 -21.76 3.49 -0.53
C PRO A 92 -20.58 3.21 -1.51
N PRO A 93 -20.37 1.95 -1.94
CA PRO A 93 -19.18 1.56 -2.71
C PRO A 93 -19.13 2.15 -4.13
N ASP A 94 -20.27 2.61 -4.62
CA ASP A 94 -20.45 3.35 -5.88
C ASP A 94 -20.25 4.88 -5.72
N SER A 95 -19.81 5.34 -4.55
CA SER A 95 -19.45 6.74 -4.38
C SER A 95 -18.35 7.12 -5.38
N LYS A 96 -18.44 8.34 -5.95
CA LYS A 96 -17.47 8.84 -6.92
C LYS A 96 -16.02 8.72 -6.43
N SER A 97 -15.78 8.98 -5.14
CA SER A 97 -14.46 8.85 -4.53
C SER A 97 -13.97 7.41 -4.43
N CYS A 98 -14.86 6.47 -4.07
CA CYS A 98 -14.54 5.04 -3.97
C CYS A 98 -14.25 4.46 -5.35
N THR A 99 -15.15 4.68 -6.32
CA THR A 99 -14.98 4.19 -7.69
C THR A 99 -13.71 4.74 -8.34
N LYS A 100 -13.40 6.03 -8.12
CA LYS A 100 -12.16 6.64 -8.63
C LYS A 100 -10.92 5.99 -8.00
N TYR A 101 -10.94 5.74 -6.69
CA TYR A 101 -9.81 5.09 -6.00
C TYR A 101 -9.62 3.65 -6.48
N VAL A 102 -10.69 2.85 -6.54
CA VAL A 102 -10.64 1.47 -7.05
C VAL A 102 -10.12 1.45 -8.49
N ALA A 103 -10.61 2.35 -9.36
CA ALA A 103 -10.11 2.46 -10.72
C ALA A 103 -8.62 2.84 -10.79
N LYS A 104 -8.13 3.70 -9.88
CA LYS A 104 -6.69 4.02 -9.78
C LYS A 104 -5.88 2.76 -9.48
N ILE A 105 -6.28 1.98 -8.48
CA ILE A 105 -5.58 0.73 -8.11
C ILE A 105 -5.66 -0.29 -9.24
N ASP A 106 -6.81 -0.45 -9.90
CA ASP A 106 -6.95 -1.36 -11.04
C ASP A 106 -6.02 -0.97 -12.21
N LEU A 107 -5.84 0.32 -12.47
CA LEU A 107 -4.91 0.83 -13.48
C LEU A 107 -3.45 0.57 -13.09
N ILE A 108 -3.09 0.72 -11.82
CA ILE A 108 -1.75 0.39 -11.31
C ILE A 108 -1.48 -1.10 -11.49
N LEU A 109 -2.39 -1.96 -11.03
CA LEU A 109 -2.28 -3.42 -11.18
C LEU A 109 -2.18 -3.84 -12.65
N LYS A 110 -2.91 -3.15 -13.54
CA LYS A 110 -2.80 -3.36 -14.99
C LYS A 110 -1.43 -2.96 -15.53
N ALA A 111 -0.86 -1.83 -15.12
CA ALA A 111 0.47 -1.43 -15.55
C ALA A 111 1.55 -2.42 -15.08
N ILE A 112 1.43 -2.92 -13.84
CA ILE A 112 2.31 -3.98 -13.34
C ILE A 112 2.20 -5.23 -14.24
N SER A 113 0.98 -5.67 -14.60
CA SER A 113 0.81 -6.85 -15.47
C SER A 113 1.42 -6.71 -16.87
N LEU A 114 1.60 -5.48 -17.35
CA LEU A 114 2.19 -5.17 -18.65
C LEU A 114 3.72 -4.99 -18.58
N THR A 115 4.27 -4.95 -17.36
CA THR A 115 5.71 -4.82 -17.14
C THR A 115 6.38 -6.19 -17.16
N TYR A 116 7.58 -6.27 -17.73
CA TYR A 116 8.36 -7.50 -17.72
C TYR A 116 8.52 -8.03 -16.28
N GLN A 117 8.20 -9.31 -16.05
CA GLN A 117 8.21 -9.96 -14.74
C GLN A 117 7.21 -9.42 -13.69
N GLY A 118 6.31 -8.51 -14.07
CA GLY A 118 5.32 -7.95 -13.13
C GLY A 118 4.32 -8.97 -12.58
N GLU A 119 4.09 -10.08 -13.28
CA GLU A 119 3.20 -11.16 -12.81
C GLU A 119 3.70 -11.79 -11.49
N GLU A 120 5.01 -11.89 -11.31
CA GLU A 120 5.61 -12.42 -10.07
C GLU A 120 5.28 -11.51 -8.88
N LEU A 121 5.32 -10.19 -9.09
CA LEU A 121 4.90 -9.20 -8.10
C LEU A 121 3.40 -9.29 -7.84
N LEU A 122 2.56 -9.39 -8.87
CA LEU A 122 1.09 -9.45 -8.71
C LEU A 122 0.62 -10.64 -7.89
N GLN A 123 1.36 -11.75 -7.86
CA GLN A 123 1.01 -12.90 -7.03
C GLN A 123 1.31 -12.69 -5.54
N LYS A 124 2.15 -11.71 -5.20
CA LYS A 124 2.65 -11.47 -3.84
C LYS A 124 2.46 -10.01 -3.37
N LEU A 125 1.70 -9.21 -4.11
CA LEU A 125 1.38 -7.82 -3.80
C LEU A 125 0.05 -7.73 -3.07
N TRP A 126 0.04 -7.08 -1.93
CA TRP A 126 -1.14 -6.84 -1.11
C TRP A 126 -1.36 -5.36 -0.95
N ILE A 127 -2.59 -4.87 -1.10
CA ILE A 127 -2.89 -3.44 -0.98
C ILE A 127 -4.06 -3.23 -0.04
N TYR A 128 -3.82 -2.45 1.01
CA TYR A 128 -4.80 -2.06 2.02
C TYR A 128 -4.87 -0.54 2.09
N ALA A 129 -6.08 0.00 2.10
CA ALA A 129 -6.32 1.43 2.24
C ALA A 129 -7.36 1.74 3.30
N SER A 130 -7.03 2.70 4.17
CA SER A 130 -7.93 3.24 5.18
C SER A 130 -8.73 4.43 4.61
N PRO A 131 -10.01 4.25 4.20
CA PRO A 131 -10.87 5.36 3.79
C PRO A 131 -11.22 6.29 4.96
N LYS A 132 -11.78 7.46 4.62
CA LYS A 132 -12.33 8.42 5.57
C LYS A 132 -13.71 7.98 6.08
N ALA A 133 -13.96 8.19 7.37
CA ALA A 133 -15.28 8.06 7.96
C ALA A 133 -16.27 9.07 7.34
N PRO A 134 -17.47 8.65 6.92
CA PRO A 134 -18.54 9.56 6.56
C PRO A 134 -18.81 10.59 7.67
N ALA A 135 -19.18 11.83 7.31
CA ALA A 135 -19.30 12.95 8.26
C ALA A 135 -20.30 12.73 9.42
N ARG A 136 -21.24 11.78 9.28
CA ARG A 136 -22.26 11.46 10.29
C ARG A 136 -22.03 10.11 10.98
N THR A 137 -20.85 9.53 10.83
CA THR A 137 -20.49 8.28 11.50
C THR A 137 -20.35 8.52 13.00
N LYS A 138 -21.22 7.91 13.80
CA LYS A 138 -21.21 8.09 15.27
C LYS A 138 -20.06 7.35 15.96
N ASN A 139 -19.63 6.21 15.41
CA ASN A 139 -18.53 5.41 15.94
C ASN A 139 -17.43 5.29 14.87
N CYS A 140 -16.36 6.05 15.07
CA CYS A 140 -15.21 6.09 14.17
C CYS A 140 -14.08 5.16 14.60
N ALA A 141 -14.21 4.40 15.69
CA ALA A 141 -13.13 3.61 16.26
C ALA A 141 -12.47 2.66 15.24
N MET A 142 -13.28 1.96 14.42
CA MET A 142 -12.76 1.09 13.36
C MET A 142 -12.03 1.88 12.25
N PHE A 143 -12.48 3.09 11.93
CA PHE A 143 -11.81 3.94 10.94
C PHE A 143 -10.47 4.46 11.47
N GLU A 144 -10.42 4.83 12.75
CA GLU A 144 -9.22 5.30 13.43
C GLU A 144 -8.19 4.17 13.56
N GLN A 145 -8.62 2.97 13.98
CA GLN A 145 -7.74 1.81 14.09
C GLN A 145 -7.08 1.41 12.77
N MET A 146 -7.80 1.55 11.65
CA MET A 146 -7.26 1.25 10.32
C MET A 146 -6.34 2.35 9.79
N ARG A 147 -6.38 3.56 10.36
CA ARG A 147 -5.61 4.69 9.84
C ARG A 147 -4.24 4.74 10.51
N LYS A 148 -3.17 4.79 9.70
CA LYS A 148 -1.80 5.00 10.22
C LYS A 148 -1.76 6.32 11.02
N PRO A 149 -1.13 6.35 12.20
CA PRO A 149 -0.15 5.36 12.69
C PRO A 149 -0.72 4.15 13.45
N CYS A 150 -2.04 3.97 13.55
CA CYS A 150 -2.61 2.75 14.12
C CYS A 150 -2.37 1.53 13.22
N ILE A 151 -2.27 0.34 13.83
CA ILE A 151 -1.77 -0.89 13.18
C ILE A 151 -2.87 -1.76 12.54
N GLY A 152 -4.12 -1.31 12.50
CA GLY A 152 -5.26 -2.14 12.11
C GLY A 152 -5.19 -2.71 10.69
N MET A 153 -4.58 -1.99 9.73
CA MET A 153 -4.35 -2.55 8.40
C MET A 153 -3.35 -3.72 8.42
N MET A 154 -2.32 -3.65 9.26
CA MET A 154 -1.34 -4.73 9.43
C MET A 154 -1.99 -5.95 10.11
N GLU A 155 -2.80 -5.73 11.14
CA GLU A 155 -3.56 -6.81 11.78
C GLU A 155 -4.49 -7.51 10.79
N GLN A 156 -5.16 -6.75 9.92
CA GLN A 156 -5.99 -7.34 8.86
C GLN A 156 -5.15 -8.12 7.83
N PHE A 157 -3.98 -7.61 7.45
CA PHE A 157 -3.06 -8.35 6.58
C PHE A 157 -2.60 -9.66 7.21
N GLN A 158 -2.25 -9.66 8.50
CA GLN A 158 -1.84 -10.86 9.23
C GLN A 158 -2.95 -11.92 9.27
N GLN A 159 -4.21 -11.50 9.42
CA GLN A 159 -5.37 -12.40 9.32
C GLN A 159 -5.56 -12.96 7.91
N ASP A 160 -5.44 -12.11 6.89
CA ASP A 160 -5.67 -12.49 5.50
C ASP A 160 -4.60 -13.45 4.96
N ILE A 161 -3.33 -13.22 5.34
CA ILE A 161 -2.21 -14.07 4.93
C ILE A 161 -2.12 -15.37 5.73
N ALA A 162 -2.64 -15.39 6.96
CA ALA A 162 -2.72 -16.58 7.80
C ALA A 162 -1.41 -17.39 7.92
N ALA A 163 -0.25 -16.71 7.90
CA ALA A 163 1.08 -17.28 7.99
C ALA A 163 1.95 -16.47 8.97
N PRO A 164 2.98 -17.06 9.60
CA PRO A 164 3.98 -16.30 10.35
C PRO A 164 4.66 -15.27 9.44
N ILE A 165 4.82 -14.05 9.96
CA ILE A 165 5.39 -12.91 9.23
C ILE A 165 6.72 -12.53 9.86
N ASP A 166 7.74 -12.39 9.02
CA ASP A 166 8.99 -11.72 9.32
C ASP A 166 9.02 -10.36 8.62
N LEU A 167 8.57 -9.31 9.32
CA LEU A 167 8.44 -7.96 8.78
C LEU A 167 9.82 -7.28 8.72
N GLN A 168 10.36 -7.14 7.51
CA GLN A 168 11.72 -6.67 7.29
C GLN A 168 11.86 -5.16 7.57
N TYR A 169 10.98 -4.36 6.97
CA TYR A 169 10.89 -2.91 7.20
C TYR A 169 9.53 -2.36 6.76
N TYR A 170 9.24 -1.14 7.21
CA TYR A 170 8.23 -0.27 6.64
C TYR A 170 8.89 0.93 5.94
N CYS A 171 8.51 1.19 4.69
CA CYS A 171 9.02 2.29 3.89
C CYS A 171 7.90 3.31 3.58
N GLY A 172 8.15 4.59 3.81
CA GLY A 172 7.15 5.64 3.59
C GLY A 172 7.74 7.05 3.61
N ASP A 173 7.06 8.00 2.98
CA ASP A 173 7.52 9.40 2.86
C ASP A 173 7.17 10.25 4.10
N ALA A 174 6.14 9.86 4.87
CA ALA A 174 5.68 10.60 6.04
C ALA A 174 6.56 10.33 7.28
N ALA A 175 7.78 10.86 7.25
CA ALA A 175 8.81 10.65 8.27
C ALA A 175 8.93 11.77 9.32
N GLY A 176 8.08 12.80 9.25
CA GLY A 176 8.12 13.94 10.17
C GLY A 176 9.26 14.93 9.92
N ARG A 177 9.89 14.91 8.74
CA ARG A 177 10.87 15.93 8.33
C ARG A 177 10.16 17.29 8.16
N PRO A 178 10.88 18.43 8.21
CA PRO A 178 10.26 19.75 8.11
C PRO A 178 9.38 19.98 6.85
N THR A 179 9.67 19.25 5.77
CA THR A 179 8.95 19.30 4.50
C THR A 179 7.85 18.26 4.37
N ASP A 180 7.78 17.28 5.29
CA ASP A 180 6.80 16.19 5.23
C ASP A 180 5.41 16.68 5.66
N PHE A 181 4.37 16.01 5.15
CA PHE A 181 3.00 16.31 5.56
C PHE A 181 2.71 15.94 7.01
N SER A 182 3.31 14.83 7.44
CA SER A 182 3.04 14.13 8.67
C SER A 182 4.20 13.20 9.00
N ASP A 183 4.13 12.56 10.16
CA ASP A 183 5.03 11.53 10.67
C ASP A 183 4.34 10.15 10.76
N SER A 184 3.20 9.98 10.07
CA SER A 184 2.35 8.79 10.22
C SER A 184 3.05 7.49 9.85
N ASP A 185 4.00 7.53 8.91
CA ASP A 185 4.70 6.33 8.45
C ASP A 185 5.80 5.92 9.41
N LEU A 186 6.56 6.90 9.93
CA LEU A 186 7.53 6.69 10.98
C LEU A 186 6.86 6.12 12.24
N LEU A 187 5.77 6.75 12.70
CA LEU A 187 5.03 6.30 13.89
C LEU A 187 4.36 4.93 13.66
N PHE A 188 3.88 4.65 12.46
CA PHE A 188 3.36 3.32 12.11
C PHE A 188 4.42 2.24 12.22
N ALA A 189 5.62 2.48 11.67
CA ALA A 189 6.76 1.56 11.80
C ALA A 189 7.16 1.32 13.27
N GLN A 190 7.16 2.37 14.08
CA GLN A 190 7.44 2.28 15.52
C GLN A 190 6.39 1.43 16.26
N ASN A 191 5.10 1.63 15.95
CA ASN A 191 4.01 0.85 16.53
C ASN A 191 4.02 -0.62 16.11
N LEU A 192 4.59 -0.92 14.93
CA LEU A 192 4.84 -2.28 14.46
C LEU A 192 6.14 -2.89 14.99
N HIS A 193 6.96 -2.11 15.71
CA HIS A 193 8.30 -2.50 16.15
C HIS A 193 9.21 -2.98 15.00
N THR A 194 9.10 -2.35 13.83
CA THR A 194 9.92 -2.65 12.66
C THR A 194 10.85 -1.50 12.28
N GLN A 195 11.83 -1.78 11.44
CA GLN A 195 12.72 -0.75 10.89
C GLN A 195 11.91 0.18 9.97
N PHE A 196 11.99 1.48 10.21
CA PHE A 196 11.53 2.49 9.26
C PHE A 196 12.63 2.79 8.23
N ARG A 197 12.25 2.94 6.96
CA ARG A 197 13.15 3.39 5.88
C ARG A 197 12.49 4.47 5.05
N LEU A 198 13.30 5.40 4.54
CA LEU A 198 12.81 6.37 3.58
C LEU A 198 12.77 5.77 2.17
N PRO A 199 11.91 6.29 1.27
CA PRO A 199 11.91 5.87 -0.13
C PRO A 199 13.27 6.04 -0.79
N GLU A 200 13.97 7.15 -0.50
CA GLU A 200 15.31 7.42 -1.02
C GLU A 200 16.33 6.37 -0.55
N ASP A 201 16.17 5.78 0.64
CA ASP A 201 17.08 4.74 1.14
C ASP A 201 16.81 3.36 0.53
N VAL A 202 15.58 3.11 0.09
CA VAL A 202 15.15 1.80 -0.43
C VAL A 202 15.30 1.70 -1.93
N PHE A 203 15.05 2.78 -2.65
CA PHE A 203 14.96 2.77 -4.11
C PHE A 203 16.18 3.35 -4.81
N ILE A 204 17.13 3.97 -4.09
CA ILE A 204 18.43 4.33 -4.66
C ILE A 204 19.18 3.04 -5.04
N THR A 205 19.52 2.95 -6.32
CA THR A 205 20.44 1.97 -6.89
C THR A 205 21.69 2.65 -7.42
#